data_AF-A0A0A5GEX0-F1
#
_entry.id   AF-A0A0A5GEX0-F1
#
_cell.length_a   1.000
_cell.length_b   1.000
_cell.length_c   1.000
_cell.angle_alpha   90.00
_cell.angle_beta   90.00
_cell.angle_gamma   90.00
#
_symmetry.space_group_name_H-M   'P 1'
#
loop_
_entity.id
_entity.type
_entity.pdbx_description
1 polymer ?
#
loop_
_entity_poly.entity_id
_entity_poly.type
_entity_poly.pdbx_seq_one_letter_code
_entity_poly.pdbx_strand_id
1 'polypeptide(L)'
;MKTKALLIGTKEMIDIVNRLRDEFPGFTFVPLVVDQNMKCNLKKFHSDGIDCAIVIHPLAFNQNMVEMLNDLPVYELRYSITALYKTLFKSVLTSSNEAGAIKLSVDVFCEEKMKEKLQNEGVQKAPLYINEHHSKMTTQELVEFHVKSIEDHQVKTIVTSHPEVVDALRDYPVEVDLVTPTDTCIREFLYDLSNKIKVTSFSEFPIRYESDQAIEHFKKRGVSGATIYKLQCLCESIGRNNITAAELAKGFSITLRSARRILTTLENQKVAKVVGEEQLNGRGRPRYVYHIDFNQMNEEVVPVAVMN
;
A
#
# COMPACT_ATOMS: atom_id res chain seq x y z
N MET A 1 -22.21 -0.43 3.07
CA MET A 1 -21.99 -0.83 1.67
C MET A 1 -20.67 -1.58 1.57
N LYS A 2 -20.57 -2.67 0.79
CA LYS A 2 -19.29 -3.35 0.54
C LYS A 2 -18.63 -2.73 -0.69
N THR A 3 -17.34 -2.42 -0.59
CA THR A 3 -16.54 -1.96 -1.72
C THR A 3 -16.27 -3.12 -2.67
N LYS A 4 -16.74 -3.04 -3.91
CA LYS A 4 -16.44 -4.01 -4.97
C LYS A 4 -15.10 -3.63 -5.62
N ALA A 5 -14.04 -4.34 -5.25
CA ALA A 5 -12.68 -4.07 -5.70
C ALA A 5 -12.24 -5.08 -6.77
N LEU A 6 -11.80 -4.58 -7.93
CA LEU A 6 -11.22 -5.39 -8.98
C LEU A 6 -9.77 -5.73 -8.64
N LEU A 7 -9.45 -7.01 -8.47
CA LEU A 7 -8.07 -7.48 -8.26
C LEU A 7 -7.43 -7.81 -9.61
N ILE A 8 -6.43 -7.02 -10.00
CA ILE A 8 -5.70 -7.21 -11.26
C ILE A 8 -4.33 -7.80 -10.93
N GLY A 9 -4.02 -8.99 -11.47
CA GLY A 9 -2.73 -9.65 -11.27
C GLY A 9 -2.72 -11.06 -11.85
N THR A 10 -1.63 -11.80 -11.63
CA THR A 10 -1.58 -13.22 -11.98
C THR A 10 -2.48 -14.05 -11.05
N LYS A 11 -2.85 -15.26 -11.48
CA LYS A 11 -3.69 -16.16 -10.68
C LYS A 11 -3.11 -16.40 -9.28
N GLU A 12 -1.81 -16.69 -9.20
CA GLU A 12 -1.12 -16.94 -7.94
C GLU A 12 -1.23 -15.74 -6.98
N MET A 13 -1.03 -14.51 -7.49
CA MET A 13 -1.08 -13.30 -6.68
C MET A 13 -2.49 -12.99 -6.18
N ILE A 14 -3.49 -13.20 -7.05
CA ILE A 14 -4.90 -13.07 -6.70
C ILE A 14 -5.27 -14.08 -5.61
N ASP A 15 -4.79 -15.32 -5.72
CA ASP A 15 -5.04 -16.36 -4.72
C ASP A 15 -4.45 -15.98 -3.35
N ILE A 16 -3.26 -15.39 -3.30
CA ILE A 16 -2.64 -14.91 -2.04
C ILE A 16 -3.55 -13.87 -1.35
N VAL A 17 -4.08 -12.89 -2.08
CA VAL A 17 -5.00 -11.89 -1.52
C VAL A 17 -6.33 -12.53 -1.10
N ASN A 18 -6.87 -13.43 -1.93
CA ASN A 18 -8.13 -14.12 -1.65
C ASN A 18 -8.09 -14.99 -0.39
N ARG A 19 -6.94 -15.53 0.01
CA ARG A 19 -6.80 -16.25 1.30
C ARG A 19 -7.14 -15.38 2.51
N LEU A 20 -6.98 -14.06 2.40
CA LEU A 20 -7.27 -13.10 3.47
C LEU A 20 -8.65 -12.45 3.34
N ARG A 21 -9.48 -12.88 2.39
CA ARG A 21 -10.76 -12.23 2.08
C ARG A 21 -11.70 -12.11 3.28
N ASP A 22 -11.71 -13.12 4.14
CA ASP A 22 -12.64 -13.21 5.27
C ASP A 22 -12.27 -12.24 6.39
N GLU A 23 -11.00 -11.81 6.44
CA GLU A 23 -10.54 -10.75 7.35
C GLU A 23 -11.03 -9.36 6.91
N PHE A 24 -11.48 -9.21 5.65
CA PHE A 24 -11.86 -7.93 5.04
C PHE A 24 -13.29 -7.97 4.48
N PRO A 25 -14.34 -8.19 5.31
CA PRO A 25 -15.73 -8.33 4.86
C PRO A 25 -16.31 -7.05 4.23
N GLY A 26 -15.64 -5.91 4.44
CA GLY A 26 -15.96 -4.63 3.78
C GLY A 26 -15.63 -4.60 2.29
N PHE A 27 -14.88 -5.59 1.78
CA PHE A 27 -14.56 -5.73 0.37
C PHE A 27 -15.30 -6.90 -0.27
N THR A 28 -15.62 -6.75 -1.55
CA THR A 28 -15.99 -7.83 -2.47
C THR A 28 -14.96 -7.84 -3.59
N PHE A 29 -14.06 -8.82 -3.55
CA PHE A 29 -12.99 -8.93 -4.55
C PHE A 29 -13.50 -9.58 -5.83
N VAL A 30 -13.21 -8.95 -6.96
CA VAL A 30 -13.51 -9.45 -8.31
C VAL A 30 -12.18 -9.72 -9.00
N PRO A 31 -11.80 -10.98 -9.26
CA PRO A 31 -10.51 -11.28 -9.86
C PRO A 31 -10.52 -10.98 -11.37
N LEU A 32 -9.45 -10.33 -11.84
CA LEU A 32 -9.10 -10.18 -13.25
C LEU A 32 -7.69 -10.72 -13.46
N VAL A 33 -7.61 -11.97 -13.93
CA VAL A 33 -6.33 -12.61 -14.20
C VAL A 33 -5.70 -11.99 -15.44
N VAL A 34 -4.47 -11.52 -15.27
CA VAL A 34 -3.65 -10.99 -16.34
C VAL A 34 -2.60 -12.01 -16.74
N ASP A 35 -2.47 -12.22 -18.05
CA ASP A 35 -1.46 -13.03 -18.72
C ASP A 35 -0.74 -12.19 -19.80
N GLN A 36 0.12 -12.83 -20.60
CA GLN A 36 0.81 -12.19 -21.73
C GLN A 36 -0.14 -11.49 -22.73
N ASN A 37 -1.44 -11.82 -22.71
CA ASN A 37 -2.49 -11.16 -23.49
C ASN A 37 -3.26 -10.10 -22.68
N MET A 38 -2.64 -9.47 -21.68
CA MET A 38 -3.20 -8.43 -20.80
C MET A 38 -4.16 -7.46 -21.52
N LYS A 39 -3.77 -6.98 -22.71
CA LYS A 39 -4.56 -6.05 -23.52
C LYS A 39 -5.92 -6.63 -23.93
N CYS A 40 -6.01 -7.93 -24.20
CA CYS A 40 -7.26 -8.60 -24.56
C CYS A 40 -8.18 -8.80 -23.34
N ASN A 41 -7.61 -9.09 -22.17
CA ASN A 41 -8.39 -9.30 -20.94
C ASN A 41 -9.01 -7.99 -20.44
N LEU A 42 -8.24 -6.89 -20.47
CA LEU A 42 -8.71 -5.56 -20.08
C LEU A 42 -9.74 -4.98 -21.06
N LYS A 43 -9.62 -5.22 -22.38
CA LYS A 43 -10.60 -4.73 -23.38
C LYS A 43 -12.00 -5.32 -23.24
N LYS A 44 -12.12 -6.49 -22.60
CA LYS A 44 -13.40 -7.17 -22.36
C LYS A 44 -14.03 -6.80 -21.02
N PHE A 45 -13.31 -6.05 -20.19
CA PHE A 45 -13.76 -5.70 -18.86
C PHE A 45 -14.73 -4.52 -18.90
N HIS A 46 -15.85 -4.65 -18.20
CA HIS A 46 -16.80 -3.57 -17.96
C HIS A 46 -16.67 -3.14 -16.50
N SER A 47 -16.44 -1.84 -16.28
CA SER A 47 -16.26 -1.24 -14.96
C SER A 47 -17.57 -1.06 -14.18
N ASP A 48 -18.71 -1.43 -14.74
CA ASP A 48 -20.03 -1.22 -14.14
C ASP A 48 -20.14 -1.87 -12.76
N GLY A 49 -20.40 -1.03 -11.76
CA GLY A 49 -20.57 -1.43 -10.37
C GLY A 49 -19.27 -1.82 -9.66
N ILE A 50 -18.10 -1.47 -10.18
CA ILE A 50 -16.79 -1.64 -9.54
C ILE A 50 -16.37 -0.30 -8.94
N ASP A 51 -15.98 -0.30 -7.67
CA ASP A 51 -15.67 0.93 -6.93
C ASP A 51 -14.19 1.33 -7.04
N CYS A 52 -13.30 0.35 -7.17
CA CYS A 52 -11.87 0.60 -7.37
C CYS A 52 -11.16 -0.60 -8.00
N ALA A 53 -9.95 -0.36 -8.52
CA ALA A 53 -9.02 -1.41 -8.93
C ALA A 53 -7.83 -1.49 -7.96
N ILE A 54 -7.44 -2.71 -7.63
CA ILE A 54 -6.24 -3.05 -6.88
C ILE A 54 -5.34 -3.83 -7.83
N VAL A 55 -4.21 -3.24 -8.18
CA VAL A 55 -3.18 -3.87 -9.01
C VAL A 55 -2.18 -4.55 -8.08
N ILE A 56 -2.10 -5.87 -8.17
CA ILE A 56 -1.19 -6.70 -7.37
C ILE A 56 0.04 -6.98 -8.24
N HIS A 57 0.98 -6.04 -8.28
CA HIS A 57 2.01 -6.13 -9.30
C HIS A 57 3.36 -5.44 -9.04
N PRO A 58 4.42 -5.94 -9.73
CA PRO A 58 5.59 -5.18 -10.19
C PRO A 58 5.67 -4.92 -11.72
N LEU A 59 4.65 -5.24 -12.52
CA LEU A 59 4.54 -4.89 -13.94
C LEU A 59 4.43 -3.39 -13.93
N ALA A 60 5.24 -2.75 -14.77
CA ALA A 60 5.15 -1.32 -14.98
C ALA A 60 3.69 -0.95 -15.30
N PHE A 61 3.04 -0.35 -14.30
CA PHE A 61 1.75 0.28 -14.48
C PHE A 61 1.97 1.45 -15.44
N ASN A 62 1.78 1.19 -16.73
CA ASN A 62 1.92 2.21 -17.75
C ASN A 62 0.61 3.00 -17.87
N GLN A 63 0.71 4.23 -18.36
CA GLN A 63 -0.45 5.12 -18.52
C GLN A 63 -1.59 4.46 -19.32
N ASN A 64 -1.25 3.56 -20.26
CA ASN A 64 -2.24 2.84 -21.06
C ASN A 64 -3.18 1.97 -20.20
N MET A 65 -2.76 1.41 -19.07
CA MET A 65 -3.65 0.65 -18.18
C MET A 65 -4.67 1.54 -17.45
N VAL A 66 -4.26 2.75 -17.05
CA VAL A 66 -5.17 3.73 -16.41
C VAL A 66 -6.29 4.11 -17.38
N GLU A 67 -5.91 4.41 -18.62
CA GLU A 67 -6.84 4.80 -19.68
C GLU A 67 -7.87 3.69 -19.96
N MET A 68 -7.48 2.42 -19.85
CA MET A 68 -8.37 1.27 -20.04
C MET A 68 -9.35 1.03 -18.88
N LEU A 69 -9.12 1.63 -17.70
CA LEU A 69 -9.96 1.46 -16.51
C LEU A 69 -11.00 2.58 -16.34
N ASN A 70 -11.23 3.42 -17.36
CA ASN A 70 -12.33 4.41 -17.41
C ASN A 70 -12.46 5.25 -16.12
N ASP A 71 -11.39 5.90 -15.69
CA ASP A 71 -11.34 6.77 -14.49
C ASP A 71 -11.57 6.07 -13.13
N LEU A 72 -11.61 4.73 -13.10
CA LEU A 72 -11.70 3.97 -11.86
C LEU A 72 -10.48 4.25 -10.96
N PRO A 73 -10.66 4.55 -9.65
CA PRO A 73 -9.53 4.73 -8.74
C PRO A 73 -8.66 3.47 -8.68
N VAL A 74 -7.39 3.61 -9.05
CA VAL A 74 -6.43 2.50 -9.06
C VAL A 74 -5.47 2.60 -7.88
N TYR A 75 -5.29 1.49 -7.19
CA TYR A 75 -4.39 1.34 -6.05
C TYR A 75 -3.39 0.21 -6.31
N GLU A 76 -2.12 0.46 -6.00
CA GLU A 76 -1.04 -0.50 -6.23
C GLU A 76 -0.65 -1.19 -4.92
N LEU A 77 -0.74 -2.52 -4.87
CA LEU A 77 -0.20 -3.33 -3.78
C LEU A 77 1.29 -3.59 -4.06
N ARG A 78 2.14 -2.79 -3.42
CA ARG A 78 3.60 -2.88 -3.55
C ARG A 78 4.19 -3.98 -2.67
N TYR A 79 5.27 -4.58 -3.14
CA TYR A 79 6.00 -5.58 -2.38
C TYR A 79 6.85 -4.91 -1.30
N SER A 80 6.82 -5.48 -0.09
CA SER A 80 7.61 -4.98 1.04
C SER A 80 9.04 -5.52 0.99
N ILE A 81 9.98 -4.82 1.63
CA ILE A 81 11.35 -5.33 1.87
C ILE A 81 11.31 -6.68 2.59
N THR A 82 10.33 -6.88 3.48
CA THR A 82 10.13 -8.15 4.20
C THR A 82 9.74 -9.30 3.26
N ALA A 83 9.00 -9.03 2.18
CA ALA A 83 8.71 -10.03 1.15
C ALA A 83 9.98 -10.51 0.44
N LEU A 84 10.91 -9.60 0.14
CA LEU A 84 12.21 -9.96 -0.39
C LEU A 84 12.99 -10.80 0.62
N TYR A 85 13.10 -10.37 1.89
CA TYR A 85 13.84 -11.13 2.89
C TYR A 85 13.29 -12.53 3.10
N LYS A 86 11.97 -12.69 3.11
CA LYS A 86 11.31 -14.00 3.12
C LYS A 86 11.75 -14.85 1.93
N THR A 87 11.76 -14.26 0.73
CA THR A 87 12.10 -14.95 -0.51
C THR A 87 13.57 -15.36 -0.51
N LEU A 88 14.49 -14.43 -0.23
CA LEU A 88 15.93 -14.71 -0.10
C LEU A 88 16.22 -15.77 0.96
N PHE A 89 15.57 -15.69 2.12
CA PHE A 89 15.75 -16.67 3.19
C PHE A 89 15.28 -18.06 2.77
N LYS A 90 14.12 -18.15 2.09
CA LYS A 90 13.64 -19.40 1.48
C LYS A 90 14.67 -19.93 0.48
N SER A 91 15.08 -19.12 -0.50
CA SER A 91 16.06 -19.49 -1.52
C SER A 91 17.34 -20.05 -0.90
N VAL A 92 17.86 -19.40 0.15
CA VAL A 92 19.07 -19.83 0.85
C VAL A 92 18.89 -21.21 1.49
N LEU A 93 17.75 -21.44 2.17
CA LEU A 93 17.48 -22.69 2.88
C LEU A 93 17.12 -23.86 1.96
N THR A 94 16.52 -23.58 0.80
CA THR A 94 16.09 -24.63 -0.15
C THR A 94 17.14 -24.96 -1.18
N SER A 95 18.09 -24.04 -1.44
CA SER A 95 19.15 -24.31 -2.40
C SER A 95 19.98 -25.51 -1.96
N SER A 96 20.17 -26.47 -2.87
CA SER A 96 21.01 -27.65 -2.66
C SER A 96 22.52 -27.33 -2.68
N ASN A 97 22.89 -26.07 -2.42
CA ASN A 97 24.26 -25.59 -2.55
C ASN A 97 25.09 -26.00 -1.33
N GLU A 98 26.36 -26.31 -1.58
CA GLU A 98 27.38 -26.41 -0.54
C GLU A 98 27.43 -25.12 0.26
N ALA A 99 27.63 -25.25 1.58
CA ALA A 99 27.67 -24.12 2.50
C ALA A 99 28.63 -23.02 2.01
N GLY A 100 28.07 -21.86 1.63
CA GLY A 100 28.83 -20.65 1.30
C GLY A 100 28.88 -20.23 -0.17
N ALA A 101 28.24 -20.93 -1.11
CA ALA A 101 28.38 -20.66 -2.56
C ALA A 101 27.08 -20.21 -3.27
N ILE A 102 26.13 -19.58 -2.57
CA ILE A 102 24.84 -19.19 -3.16
C ILE A 102 24.99 -17.90 -3.97
N LYS A 103 25.15 -18.03 -5.28
CA LYS A 103 25.19 -16.91 -6.23
C LYS A 103 23.79 -16.53 -6.66
N LEU A 104 23.39 -15.30 -6.39
CA LEU A 104 22.02 -14.81 -6.58
C LEU A 104 21.98 -13.69 -7.62
N SER A 105 21.02 -13.73 -8.53
CA SER A 105 20.66 -12.59 -9.40
C SER A 105 19.31 -12.03 -8.94
N VAL A 106 19.21 -10.73 -8.63
CA VAL A 106 18.03 -10.12 -7.98
C VAL A 106 17.59 -8.85 -8.70
N ASP A 107 16.29 -8.70 -8.98
CA ASP A 107 15.75 -7.55 -9.71
C ASP A 107 14.88 -6.54 -8.89
N VAL A 108 14.76 -6.72 -7.57
CA VAL A 108 13.69 -6.06 -6.79
C VAL A 108 14.13 -4.75 -6.09
N PHE A 109 15.44 -4.49 -5.92
CA PHE A 109 15.92 -3.38 -5.08
C PHE A 109 17.17 -2.67 -5.62
N CYS A 110 17.36 -1.45 -5.14
CA CYS A 110 18.58 -0.66 -5.31
C CYS A 110 19.83 -1.39 -4.78
N GLU A 111 20.79 -1.59 -5.68
CA GLU A 111 22.06 -2.27 -5.40
C GLU A 111 22.86 -1.57 -4.30
N GLU A 112 22.91 -0.24 -4.32
CA GLU A 112 23.72 0.58 -3.40
C GLU A 112 23.26 0.42 -1.95
N LYS A 113 21.95 0.51 -1.69
CA LYS A 113 21.37 0.37 -0.35
C LYS A 113 21.53 -1.04 0.21
N MET A 114 21.45 -2.05 -0.66
CA MET A 114 21.67 -3.44 -0.27
C MET A 114 23.14 -3.69 0.08
N LYS A 115 24.08 -3.17 -0.72
CA LYS A 115 25.51 -3.24 -0.43
C LYS A 115 25.86 -2.57 0.90
N GLU A 116 25.34 -1.36 1.15
CA GLU A 116 25.53 -0.65 2.42
C GLU A 116 25.00 -1.48 3.61
N LYS A 117 23.79 -2.02 3.49
CA LYS A 117 23.19 -2.83 4.56
C LYS A 117 23.97 -4.11 4.83
N LEU A 118 24.39 -4.82 3.78
CA LEU A 118 25.22 -6.01 3.91
C LEU A 118 26.57 -5.71 4.57
N GLN A 119 27.22 -4.61 4.19
CA GLN A 119 28.47 -4.17 4.81
C GLN A 119 28.29 -3.85 6.30
N ASN A 120 27.22 -3.15 6.67
CA ASN A 120 26.91 -2.83 8.07
C ASN A 120 26.66 -4.08 8.93
N GLU A 121 26.11 -5.14 8.34
CA GLU A 121 25.89 -6.44 8.99
C GLU A 121 27.13 -7.38 8.92
N GLY A 122 28.28 -6.86 8.47
CA GLY A 122 29.54 -7.62 8.41
C GLY A 122 29.70 -8.55 7.20
N VAL A 123 28.80 -8.47 6.22
CA VAL A 123 28.86 -9.26 4.98
C VAL A 123 29.67 -8.51 3.93
N GLN A 124 30.97 -8.81 3.83
CA GLN A 124 31.90 -8.04 3.00
C GLN A 124 31.95 -8.48 1.52
N LYS A 125 31.54 -9.72 1.19
CA LYS A 125 31.54 -10.28 -0.17
C LYS A 125 30.41 -11.29 -0.38
N ALA A 126 29.17 -10.80 -0.46
CA ALA A 126 28.06 -11.65 -0.93
C ALA A 126 28.15 -11.79 -2.46
N PRO A 127 28.10 -13.00 -3.03
CA PRO A 127 27.98 -13.20 -4.48
C PRO A 127 26.55 -12.88 -4.95
N LEU A 128 26.18 -11.62 -4.79
CA LEU A 128 24.85 -11.07 -5.04
C LEU A 128 24.95 -10.08 -6.20
N TYR A 129 24.31 -10.42 -7.31
CA TYR A 129 24.27 -9.64 -8.54
C TYR A 129 22.90 -8.97 -8.62
N ILE A 130 22.86 -7.65 -8.44
CA ILE A 130 21.60 -6.92 -8.33
C ILE A 130 21.45 -6.02 -9.55
N ASN A 131 20.27 -6.03 -10.15
CA ASN A 131 19.86 -4.98 -11.06
C ASN A 131 18.57 -4.37 -10.53
N GLU A 132 18.54 -3.07 -10.29
CA GLU A 132 17.32 -2.45 -9.80
C GLU A 132 16.30 -2.37 -10.93
N HIS A 133 15.19 -3.11 -10.82
CA HIS A 133 14.06 -2.91 -11.72
C HIS A 133 13.51 -1.50 -11.55
N HIS A 134 13.75 -0.64 -12.54
CA HIS A 134 13.16 0.68 -12.61
C HIS A 134 11.97 0.68 -13.58
N SER A 135 11.00 1.56 -13.36
CA SER A 135 9.72 1.62 -14.09
C SER A 135 9.81 1.77 -15.62
N LYS A 136 11.00 2.07 -16.16
CA LYS A 136 11.27 2.12 -17.61
C LYS A 136 11.85 0.84 -18.20
N MET A 137 12.29 -0.13 -17.38
CA MET A 137 12.79 -1.39 -17.90
C MET A 137 11.63 -2.23 -18.42
N THR A 138 11.88 -2.91 -19.51
CA THR A 138 11.00 -3.90 -20.10
C THR A 138 11.27 -5.27 -19.48
N THR A 139 10.28 -6.17 -19.54
CA THR A 139 10.47 -7.59 -19.17
C THR A 139 11.67 -8.20 -19.91
N GLN A 140 11.84 -7.85 -21.19
CA GLN A 140 12.95 -8.32 -22.02
C GLN A 140 14.31 -7.95 -21.42
N GLU A 141 14.51 -6.69 -21.01
CA GLU A 141 15.76 -6.23 -20.40
C GLU A 141 16.05 -6.92 -19.06
N LEU A 142 15.01 -7.26 -18.28
CA LEU A 142 15.17 -8.05 -17.05
C LEU A 142 15.63 -9.47 -17.35
N VAL A 143 15.02 -10.12 -18.34
CA VAL A 143 15.43 -11.47 -18.78
C VAL A 143 16.88 -11.45 -19.26
N GLU A 144 17.26 -10.48 -20.09
CA GLU A 144 18.63 -10.33 -20.60
C GLU A 144 19.65 -10.13 -19.47
N PHE A 145 19.32 -9.32 -18.46
CA PHE A 145 20.15 -9.15 -17.27
C PHE A 145 20.38 -10.48 -16.52
N HIS A 146 19.30 -11.24 -16.30
CA HIS A 146 19.39 -12.51 -15.60
C HIS A 146 20.16 -13.56 -16.39
N VAL A 147 19.91 -13.69 -17.70
CA VAL A 147 20.67 -14.59 -18.59
C VAL A 147 22.15 -14.27 -18.54
N LYS A 148 22.52 -12.98 -18.64
CA LYS A 148 23.91 -12.55 -18.52
C LYS A 148 24.52 -12.91 -17.16
N SER A 149 23.74 -12.80 -16.07
CA SER A 149 24.19 -13.21 -14.73
C SER A 149 24.43 -14.73 -14.64
N ILE A 150 23.66 -15.54 -15.35
CA ILE A 150 23.88 -16.99 -15.44
C ILE A 150 25.20 -17.26 -16.16
N GLU A 151 25.43 -16.62 -17.30
CA GLU A 151 26.60 -16.83 -18.16
C GLU A 151 27.90 -16.32 -17.52
N ASP A 152 27.93 -15.05 -17.10
CA ASP A 152 29.14 -14.37 -16.62
C ASP A 152 29.52 -14.79 -15.20
N HIS A 153 28.54 -15.20 -14.39
CA HIS A 153 28.73 -15.37 -12.96
C HIS A 153 28.33 -16.75 -12.44
N GLN A 154 27.73 -17.60 -13.27
CA GLN A 154 27.25 -18.94 -12.89
C GLN A 154 26.25 -18.86 -11.74
N VAL A 155 25.34 -17.88 -11.80
CA VAL A 155 24.21 -17.78 -10.87
C VAL A 155 23.36 -19.04 -10.97
N LYS A 156 22.98 -19.58 -9.81
CA LYS A 156 22.11 -20.76 -9.72
C LYS A 156 20.70 -20.44 -9.26
N THR A 157 20.50 -19.27 -8.65
CA THR A 157 19.20 -18.87 -8.11
C THR A 157 18.91 -17.42 -8.50
N ILE A 158 17.72 -17.19 -9.00
CA ILE A 158 17.20 -15.90 -9.43
C ILE A 158 16.06 -15.52 -8.51
N VAL A 159 16.07 -14.28 -8.03
CA VAL A 159 14.99 -13.71 -7.23
C VAL A 159 14.40 -12.55 -8.00
N THR A 160 13.24 -12.79 -8.60
CA THR A 160 12.56 -11.79 -9.43
C THR A 160 11.26 -11.36 -8.79
N SER A 161 10.85 -10.12 -9.02
CA SER A 161 9.49 -9.68 -8.74
C SER A 161 8.53 -10.02 -9.90
N HIS A 162 9.03 -10.32 -11.10
CA HIS A 162 8.25 -10.34 -12.32
C HIS A 162 7.82 -11.76 -12.76
N PRO A 163 6.51 -12.09 -12.82
CA PRO A 163 6.06 -13.43 -13.22
C PRO A 163 6.50 -13.84 -14.62
N GLU A 164 6.49 -12.93 -15.59
CA GLU A 164 6.95 -13.25 -16.96
C GLU A 164 8.45 -13.60 -17.02
N VAL A 165 9.27 -13.09 -16.09
CA VAL A 165 10.69 -13.48 -15.99
C VAL A 165 10.79 -14.92 -15.50
N VAL A 166 9.93 -15.34 -14.55
CA VAL A 166 9.82 -16.75 -14.12
C VAL A 166 9.49 -17.65 -15.29
N ASP A 167 8.51 -17.26 -16.11
CA ASP A 167 8.11 -18.03 -17.28
C ASP A 167 9.22 -18.09 -18.35
N ALA A 168 9.89 -16.96 -18.62
CA ALA A 168 10.96 -16.87 -19.62
C ALA A 168 12.21 -17.68 -19.24
N LEU A 169 12.48 -17.84 -17.94
CA LEU A 169 13.68 -18.52 -17.43
C LEU A 169 13.40 -19.97 -16.99
N ARG A 170 12.21 -20.50 -17.25
CA ARG A 170 11.78 -21.84 -16.81
C ARG A 170 12.65 -22.98 -17.35
N ASP A 171 13.17 -22.83 -18.57
CA ASP A 171 13.98 -23.85 -19.24
C ASP A 171 15.49 -23.70 -18.95
N TYR A 172 15.89 -22.68 -18.18
CA TYR A 172 17.29 -22.49 -17.78
C TYR A 172 17.62 -23.38 -16.57
N PRO A 173 18.89 -23.81 -16.42
CA PRO A 173 19.32 -24.66 -15.30
C PRO A 173 19.51 -23.86 -14.00
N VAL A 174 18.50 -23.10 -13.61
CA VAL A 174 18.50 -22.23 -12.42
C VAL A 174 17.18 -22.31 -11.67
N GLU A 175 17.24 -22.07 -10.37
CA GLU A 175 16.04 -21.86 -9.54
C GLU A 175 15.55 -20.43 -9.73
N VAL A 176 14.25 -20.23 -9.95
CA VAL A 176 13.66 -18.89 -10.08
C VAL A 176 12.59 -18.73 -9.00
N ASP A 177 12.87 -17.87 -8.03
CA ASP A 177 11.97 -17.54 -6.93
C ASP A 177 11.28 -16.20 -7.20
N LEU A 178 9.95 -16.24 -7.19
CA LEU A 178 9.10 -15.07 -7.31
C LEU A 178 8.90 -14.40 -5.95
N VAL A 179 9.20 -13.10 -5.86
CA VAL A 179 8.86 -12.29 -4.69
C VAL A 179 7.35 -12.09 -4.66
N THR A 180 6.72 -12.55 -3.59
CA THR A 180 5.27 -12.46 -3.37
C THR A 180 4.95 -11.62 -2.14
N PRO A 181 3.84 -10.85 -2.13
CA PRO A 181 3.48 -10.05 -0.98
C PRO A 181 3.23 -10.94 0.25
N THR A 182 3.63 -10.45 1.43
CA THR A 182 3.36 -11.15 2.70
C THR A 182 1.95 -10.84 3.19
N ASP A 183 1.37 -11.73 4.00
CA ASP A 183 0.03 -11.51 4.55
C ASP A 183 -0.06 -10.19 5.34
N THR A 184 0.98 -9.84 6.11
CA THR A 184 1.06 -8.55 6.82
C THR A 184 1.00 -7.36 5.87
N CYS A 185 1.73 -7.42 4.76
CA CYS A 185 1.73 -6.36 3.75
C CYS A 185 0.36 -6.18 3.10
N ILE A 186 -0.33 -7.29 2.80
CA ILE A 186 -1.68 -7.27 2.24
C ILE A 186 -2.66 -6.69 3.25
N ARG A 187 -2.57 -7.09 4.52
CA ARG A 187 -3.43 -6.56 5.58
C ARG A 187 -3.28 -5.05 5.71
N GLU A 188 -2.06 -4.56 5.89
CA GLU A 188 -1.77 -3.13 6.03
C GLU A 188 -2.32 -2.32 4.85
N PHE A 189 -2.09 -2.81 3.62
CA PHE A 189 -2.61 -2.19 2.42
C PHE A 189 -4.14 -2.14 2.39
N LEU A 190 -4.82 -3.26 2.66
CA LEU A 190 -6.29 -3.32 2.63
C LEU A 190 -6.92 -2.48 3.76
N TYR A 191 -6.30 -2.43 4.95
CA TYR A 191 -6.71 -1.53 6.02
C TYR A 191 -6.60 -0.07 5.58
N ASP A 192 -5.43 0.34 5.07
CA ASP A 192 -5.20 1.71 4.60
C ASP A 192 -6.16 2.09 3.47
N LEU A 193 -6.40 1.17 2.52
CA LEU A 193 -7.34 1.36 1.43
C LEU A 193 -8.77 1.51 1.93
N SER A 194 -9.20 0.68 2.88
CA SER A 194 -10.55 0.79 3.47
C SER A 194 -10.77 2.16 4.09
N ASN A 195 -9.74 2.72 4.74
CA ASN A 195 -9.79 4.04 5.36
C ASN A 195 -9.86 5.13 4.29
N LYS A 196 -9.03 5.03 3.26
CA LYS A 196 -9.01 5.99 2.16
C LYS A 196 -10.36 6.05 1.45
N ILE A 197 -10.98 4.91 1.17
CA ILE A 197 -12.30 4.85 0.51
C ILE A 197 -13.39 5.47 1.40
N LYS A 198 -13.40 5.18 2.71
CA LYS A 198 -14.34 5.80 3.67
C LYS A 198 -14.19 7.32 3.71
N VAL A 199 -12.95 7.80 3.75
CA VAL A 199 -12.65 9.25 3.80
C VAL A 199 -13.01 9.96 2.49
N THR A 200 -12.76 9.33 1.33
CA THR A 200 -13.05 9.92 0.01
C THR A 200 -14.55 9.93 -0.30
N SER A 201 -15.25 8.80 -0.12
CA SER A 201 -16.71 8.70 -0.38
C SER A 201 -17.52 9.74 0.40
N PHE A 202 -17.12 10.05 1.64
CA PHE A 202 -17.79 11.08 2.43
C PHE A 202 -17.37 12.51 2.12
N SER A 203 -16.25 12.71 1.42
CA SER A 203 -15.84 14.05 0.99
C SER A 203 -16.68 14.61 -0.15
N GLU A 204 -17.40 13.75 -0.86
CA GLU A 204 -18.30 14.11 -1.97
C GLU A 204 -19.70 14.49 -1.50
N PHE A 205 -20.10 14.12 -0.28
CA PHE A 205 -21.38 14.55 0.28
C PHE A 205 -21.30 15.99 0.81
N PRO A 206 -22.19 16.89 0.38
CA PRO A 206 -22.27 18.22 0.95
C PRO A 206 -22.67 18.11 2.42
N ILE A 207 -21.97 18.85 3.27
CA ILE A 207 -22.32 18.91 4.68
C ILE A 207 -23.39 19.94 4.86
N ARG A 208 -24.55 19.47 5.30
CA ARG A 208 -25.70 20.29 5.59
C ARG A 208 -25.71 20.64 7.07
N TYR A 209 -25.79 21.93 7.33
CA TYR A 209 -26.13 22.45 8.65
C TYR A 209 -27.61 22.83 8.61
N GLU A 210 -28.42 22.27 9.50
CA GLU A 210 -29.89 22.47 9.50
C GLU A 210 -30.34 23.52 10.54
N SER A 211 -29.41 24.20 11.20
CA SER A 211 -29.69 25.28 12.16
C SER A 211 -28.69 26.43 12.02
N ASP A 212 -29.13 27.65 12.38
CA ASP A 212 -28.24 28.81 12.47
C ASP A 212 -27.20 28.64 13.59
N GLN A 213 -27.55 27.89 14.65
CA GLN A 213 -26.65 27.56 15.75
C GLN A 213 -25.47 26.70 15.29
N ALA A 214 -25.71 25.66 14.48
CA ALA A 214 -24.67 24.82 13.88
C ALA A 214 -23.76 25.63 12.95
N ILE A 215 -24.33 26.51 12.12
CA ILE A 215 -23.56 27.35 11.20
C ILE A 215 -22.62 28.27 11.98
N GLU A 216 -23.11 28.94 13.03
CA GLU A 216 -22.27 29.77 13.90
C GLU A 216 -21.23 28.95 14.66
N HIS A 217 -21.61 27.76 15.13
CA HIS A 217 -20.75 26.87 15.91
C HIS A 217 -19.51 26.45 15.11
N PHE A 218 -19.67 26.02 13.85
CA PHE A 218 -18.55 25.64 12.98
C PHE A 218 -17.78 26.86 12.44
N LYS A 219 -18.44 28.00 12.20
CA LYS A 219 -17.76 29.26 11.84
C LYS A 219 -16.84 29.76 12.95
N LYS A 220 -17.30 29.75 14.22
CA LYS A 220 -16.51 30.21 15.39
C LYS A 220 -15.30 29.31 15.68
N ARG A 221 -15.42 28.00 15.40
CA ARG A 221 -14.37 27.02 15.70
C ARG A 221 -13.28 26.88 14.63
N GLY A 222 -13.47 27.46 13.44
CA GLY A 222 -12.44 27.52 12.39
C GLY A 222 -12.10 26.18 11.72
N VAL A 223 -12.94 25.16 11.92
CA VAL A 223 -12.79 23.83 11.31
C VAL A 223 -14.12 23.46 10.65
N SER A 224 -14.07 22.98 9.40
CA SER A 224 -15.28 22.56 8.69
C SER A 224 -15.86 21.27 9.28
N GLY A 225 -17.19 21.10 9.27
CA GLY A 225 -17.83 19.83 9.60
C GLY A 225 -17.25 18.64 8.83
N ALA A 226 -16.72 18.87 7.62
CA ALA A 226 -16.09 17.84 6.79
C ALA A 226 -14.80 17.33 7.39
N THR A 227 -14.03 18.23 7.98
CA THR A 227 -12.80 17.88 8.66
C THR A 227 -13.10 17.06 9.92
N ILE A 228 -14.16 17.42 10.65
CA ILE A 228 -14.58 16.72 11.88
C ILE A 228 -15.10 15.32 11.57
N TYR A 229 -15.98 15.21 10.58
CA TYR A 229 -16.52 13.93 10.19
C TYR A 229 -15.43 12.99 9.64
N LYS A 230 -14.53 13.49 8.77
CA LYS A 230 -13.37 12.71 8.33
C LYS A 230 -12.49 12.24 9.49
N LEU A 231 -12.36 13.07 10.52
CA LEU A 231 -11.59 12.72 11.73
C LEU A 231 -12.31 11.63 12.53
N GLN A 232 -13.64 11.69 12.63
CA GLN A 232 -14.45 10.66 13.26
C GLN A 232 -14.33 9.32 12.53
N CYS A 233 -14.49 9.29 11.20
CA CYS A 233 -14.30 8.06 10.41
C CYS A 233 -12.90 7.46 10.60
N LEU A 234 -11.87 8.32 10.66
CA LEU A 234 -10.50 7.88 10.89
C LEU A 234 -10.31 7.31 12.30
N CYS A 235 -10.88 7.93 13.34
CA CYS A 235 -10.81 7.41 14.71
C CYS A 235 -11.58 6.10 14.87
N GLU A 236 -12.79 6.01 14.29
CA GLU A 236 -13.58 4.77 14.25
C GLU A 236 -12.82 3.64 13.53
N SER A 237 -12.12 3.94 12.44
CA SER A 237 -11.35 2.93 11.72
C SER A 237 -10.10 2.47 12.46
N ILE A 238 -9.45 3.36 13.23
CA ILE A 238 -8.32 2.99 14.10
C ILE A 238 -8.83 2.25 15.36
N GLY A 239 -10.12 2.38 15.69
CA GLY A 239 -10.73 1.78 16.89
C GLY A 239 -10.46 2.55 18.17
N ARG A 240 -9.98 3.81 18.07
CA ARG A 240 -9.70 4.69 19.21
C ARG A 240 -9.79 6.15 18.81
N ASN A 241 -10.16 6.99 19.79
CA ASN A 241 -10.20 8.45 19.62
C ASN A 241 -8.86 9.13 19.94
N ASN A 242 -7.78 8.36 20.01
CA ASN A 242 -6.43 8.86 20.26
C ASN A 242 -5.66 8.84 18.93
N ILE A 243 -5.16 9.98 18.49
CA ILE A 243 -4.54 10.13 17.18
C ILE A 243 -3.28 11.00 17.23
N THR A 244 -2.28 10.65 16.45
CA THR A 244 -1.09 11.47 16.20
C THR A 244 -1.24 12.31 14.94
N ALA A 245 -0.43 13.37 14.83
CA ALA A 245 -0.38 14.15 13.58
C ALA A 245 0.07 13.31 12.36
N ALA A 246 0.84 12.25 12.57
CA ALA A 246 1.30 11.36 11.50
C ALA A 246 0.15 10.47 10.98
N GLU A 247 -0.63 9.87 11.90
CA GLU A 247 -1.82 9.09 11.56
C GLU A 247 -2.86 9.96 10.85
N LEU A 248 -3.09 11.18 11.32
CA LEU A 248 -3.99 12.13 10.67
C LEU A 248 -3.50 12.50 9.26
N ALA A 249 -2.21 12.80 9.10
CA ALA A 249 -1.61 13.12 7.80
C ALA A 249 -1.79 11.97 6.80
N LYS A 250 -1.53 10.74 7.25
CA LYS A 250 -1.72 9.52 6.45
C LYS A 250 -3.18 9.32 6.07
N GLY A 251 -4.09 9.35 7.05
CA GLY A 251 -5.53 9.11 6.84
C GLY A 251 -6.18 10.16 5.95
N PHE A 252 -5.80 11.43 6.05
CA PHE A 252 -6.35 12.51 5.24
C PHE A 252 -5.63 12.70 3.91
N SER A 253 -4.52 11.98 3.66
CA SER A 253 -3.63 12.21 2.53
C SER A 253 -3.17 13.67 2.42
N ILE A 254 -2.78 14.28 3.55
CA ILE A 254 -2.31 15.67 3.64
C ILE A 254 -0.89 15.73 4.23
N THR A 255 -0.23 16.88 4.11
CA THR A 255 1.09 17.06 4.72
C THR A 255 1.03 16.99 6.25
N LEU A 256 2.11 16.54 6.89
CA LEU A 256 2.25 16.54 8.35
C LEU A 256 2.05 17.94 8.96
N ARG A 257 2.45 18.99 8.24
CA ARG A 257 2.22 20.39 8.66
C ARG A 257 0.73 20.72 8.69
N SER A 258 -0.01 20.33 7.66
CA SER A 258 -1.47 20.52 7.61
C SER A 258 -2.17 19.76 8.72
N ALA A 259 -1.78 18.50 8.95
CA ALA A 259 -2.33 17.68 10.04
C ALA A 259 -2.08 18.30 11.42
N ARG A 260 -0.85 18.77 11.69
CA ARG A 260 -0.54 19.50 12.94
C ARG A 260 -1.40 20.74 13.11
N ARG A 261 -1.56 21.54 12.05
CA ARG A 261 -2.42 22.73 12.08
C ARG A 261 -3.85 22.38 12.47
N ILE A 262 -4.42 21.32 11.89
CA ILE A 262 -5.78 20.85 12.23
C ILE A 262 -5.85 20.48 13.71
N LEU A 263 -4.92 19.66 14.22
CA LEU A 263 -4.92 19.23 15.62
C LEU A 263 -4.74 20.40 16.60
N THR A 264 -3.85 21.35 16.30
CA THR A 264 -3.70 22.57 17.09
C THR A 264 -4.96 23.43 17.08
N THR A 265 -5.65 23.54 15.95
CA THR A 265 -6.94 24.24 15.90
C THR A 265 -7.98 23.55 16.77
N LEU A 266 -8.08 22.21 16.72
CA LEU A 266 -9.00 21.44 17.56
C LEU A 266 -8.66 21.53 19.05
N GLU A 267 -7.38 21.58 19.39
CA GLU A 267 -6.91 21.77 20.77
C GLU A 267 -7.26 23.15 21.32
N ASN A 268 -7.04 24.21 20.52
CA ASN A 268 -7.43 25.58 20.89
C ASN A 268 -8.94 25.71 21.12
N GLN A 269 -9.75 24.88 20.46
CA GLN A 269 -11.21 24.84 20.62
C GLN A 269 -11.65 23.85 21.72
N LYS A 270 -10.72 23.26 22.46
CA LYS A 270 -10.94 22.28 23.56
C LYS A 270 -11.54 20.93 23.14
N VAL A 271 -11.61 20.67 21.84
CA VAL A 271 -12.15 19.43 21.28
C VAL A 271 -11.08 18.34 21.21
N ALA A 272 -9.83 18.75 21.02
CA ALA A 272 -8.69 17.86 21.18
C ALA A 272 -7.94 18.17 22.48
N LYS A 273 -7.35 17.15 23.10
CA LYS A 273 -6.45 17.31 24.25
C LYS A 273 -5.22 16.45 24.06
N VAL A 274 -4.03 16.98 24.33
CA VAL A 274 -2.82 16.15 24.40
C VAL A 274 -2.92 15.23 25.62
N VAL A 275 -2.90 13.92 25.37
CA VAL A 275 -3.00 12.87 26.40
C VAL A 275 -1.75 12.01 26.52
N GLY A 276 -0.78 12.22 25.64
CA GLY A 276 0.48 11.49 25.70
C GLY A 276 1.47 11.94 24.62
N GLU A 277 2.57 11.20 24.56
CA GLU A 277 3.65 11.40 23.58
C GLU A 277 4.07 10.04 23.01
N GLU A 278 4.22 9.97 21.70
CA GLU A 278 4.81 8.85 20.97
C GLU A 278 6.32 9.10 20.84
N GLN A 279 7.12 8.17 21.37
CA GLN A 279 8.56 8.14 21.15
C GLN A 279 8.88 7.15 20.03
N LEU A 280 9.55 7.62 18.98
CA LEU A 280 10.24 6.73 18.05
C LEU A 280 11.66 6.51 18.57
N ASN A 281 12.21 5.30 18.40
CA ASN A 281 13.58 4.98 18.76
C ASN A 281 14.57 5.93 18.02
N GLY A 282 14.99 7.04 18.64
CA GLY A 282 15.88 8.04 18.06
C GLY A 282 15.72 9.46 18.62
N ARG A 283 16.69 10.34 18.33
CA ARG A 283 16.63 11.78 18.68
C ARG A 283 15.62 12.51 17.79
N GLY A 284 14.69 13.26 18.38
CA GLY A 284 13.71 14.07 17.64
C GLY A 284 12.72 14.81 18.54
N ARG A 285 11.94 15.71 17.95
CA ARG A 285 10.87 16.46 18.65
C ARG A 285 9.74 15.51 19.06
N PRO A 286 9.22 15.61 20.30
CA PRO A 286 8.11 14.77 20.77
C PRO A 286 6.92 14.78 19.80
N ARG A 287 6.29 13.61 19.60
CA ARG A 287 5.06 13.47 18.83
C ARG A 287 3.88 13.36 19.77
N TYR A 288 3.12 14.44 19.92
CA TYR A 288 1.94 14.41 20.78
C TYR A 288 0.87 13.44 20.26
N VAL A 289 0.26 12.73 21.20
CA VAL A 289 -0.96 11.94 21.03
C VAL A 289 -2.13 12.79 21.51
N TYR A 290 -3.08 13.05 20.62
CA TYR A 290 -4.28 13.83 20.91
C TYR A 290 -5.47 12.92 21.12
N HIS A 291 -6.21 13.11 22.21
CA HIS A 291 -7.55 12.55 22.38
C HIS A 291 -8.57 13.50 21.76
N ILE A 292 -9.48 12.97 20.94
CA ILE A 292 -10.55 13.73 20.29
C ILE A 292 -11.87 13.44 20.99
N ASP A 293 -12.50 14.48 21.54
CA ASP A 293 -13.81 14.40 22.16
C ASP A 293 -14.90 14.82 21.17
N PHE A 294 -15.46 13.84 20.46
CA PHE A 294 -16.54 14.08 19.49
C PHE A 294 -17.86 14.52 20.15
N ASN A 295 -18.05 14.32 21.46
CA ASN A 295 -19.27 14.75 22.14
C ASN A 295 -19.38 16.28 22.19
N GLN A 296 -18.24 16.99 22.23
CA GLN A 296 -18.20 18.45 22.13
C GLN A 296 -18.58 18.97 20.73
N MET A 297 -18.84 18.08 19.77
CA MET A 297 -19.16 18.38 18.37
C MET A 297 -20.53 17.82 17.94
N ASN A 298 -21.20 17.02 18.78
CA ASN A 298 -22.39 16.25 18.43
C ASN A 298 -23.70 17.07 18.38
N GLU A 299 -23.67 18.34 18.78
CA GLU A 299 -24.81 19.21 18.56
C GLU A 299 -24.77 19.69 17.09
N GLU A 300 -25.57 19.01 16.26
CA GLU A 300 -26.14 19.51 14.98
C GLU A 300 -25.31 19.36 13.68
N VAL A 301 -24.62 18.22 13.47
CA VAL A 301 -24.16 17.81 12.12
C VAL A 301 -24.85 16.53 11.71
N VAL A 302 -25.70 16.60 10.67
CA VAL A 302 -26.30 15.42 10.04
C VAL A 302 -25.55 15.18 8.72
N PRO A 303 -24.76 14.09 8.60
CA PRO A 303 -24.29 13.66 7.29
C PRO A 303 -25.53 13.33 6.44
N VAL A 304 -25.65 13.94 5.25
CA VAL A 304 -26.81 13.74 4.36
C VAL A 304 -26.99 12.25 3.97
N ALA A 305 -25.98 11.40 4.20
CA ALA A 305 -26.02 9.96 3.95
C ALA A 305 -26.72 9.10 5.04
N VAL A 306 -27.44 9.68 6.01
CA VAL A 306 -28.24 8.91 7.00
C VAL A 306 -29.76 9.03 6.77
N MET A 307 -30.18 9.36 5.54
CA MET A 307 -31.56 9.14 5.12
C MET A 307 -31.59 8.12 3.97
N ASN A 308 -31.97 6.89 4.34
CA ASN A 308 -32.22 5.66 3.56
C ASN A 308 -31.05 4.69 3.40
#